data_AF-A0A5D0MR50-F1
#
_entry.id   AF-A0A5D0MR50-F1
#
_cell.length_a   1.000
_cell.length_b   1.000
_cell.length_c   1.000
_cell.angle_alpha   90.00
_cell.angle_beta   90.00
_cell.angle_gamma   90.00
#
_symmetry.space_group_name_H-M   'P 1'
#
loop_
_entity.id
_entity.type
_entity.pdbx_description
1 polymer ?
#
loop_
_entity_poly.entity_id
_entity_poly.type
_entity_poly.pdbx_seq_one_letter_code
_entity_poly.pdbx_strand_id
1 'polypeptide(L)'
;MEKWVAERDANGQRLTGSRFAPPSAATNVRVRDGELLLSDGPFAETKEVIVGFDLLECADLDEAVEVARAHPMAYAGRIELRPLVED
;
A
#
# COMPACT_ATOMS: atom_id res chain seq x y z
N MET A 1 7.91 -11.32 5.88
CA MET A 1 6.71 -10.45 5.95
C MET A 1 6.14 -10.50 7.36
N GLU A 2 5.67 -11.67 7.81
CA GLU A 2 5.05 -11.87 9.13
C GLU A 2 5.86 -11.31 10.30
N LYS A 3 7.19 -11.56 10.32
CA LYS A 3 8.07 -11.01 11.36
C LYS A 3 8.08 -9.47 11.37
N TRP A 4 8.22 -8.83 10.22
CA TRP A 4 8.23 -7.36 10.13
C TRP A 4 6.89 -6.80 10.58
N VAL A 5 5.77 -7.39 10.12
CA VAL A 5 4.42 -6.99 10.53
C VAL A 5 4.26 -7.07 12.04
N ALA A 6 4.55 -8.24 12.64
CA ALA A 6 4.41 -8.44 14.07
C ALA A 6 5.26 -7.46 14.89
N GLU A 7 6.50 -7.20 14.47
CA GLU A 7 7.38 -6.24 15.16
C GLU A 7 6.87 -4.80 15.04
N ARG A 8 6.47 -4.36 13.84
CA ARG A 8 6.01 -2.98 13.65
C ARG A 8 4.66 -2.72 14.31
N ASP A 9 3.76 -3.71 14.30
CA ASP A 9 2.49 -3.65 15.02
C ASP A 9 2.73 -3.57 16.54
N ALA A 10 3.61 -4.42 17.08
CA ALA A 10 3.93 -4.42 18.52
C ALA A 10 4.58 -3.11 19.00
N ASN A 11 5.33 -2.44 18.11
CA ASN A 11 5.97 -1.16 18.40
C ASN A 11 5.08 0.06 18.10
N GLY A 12 3.86 -0.13 17.59
CA GLY A 12 2.94 0.95 17.22
C GLY A 12 3.33 1.74 15.97
N GLN A 13 4.36 1.31 15.23
CA GLN A 13 4.85 1.99 14.02
C GLN A 13 4.00 1.66 12.79
N ARG A 14 3.27 0.55 12.82
CA ARG A 14 2.34 0.14 11.78
C ARG A 14 0.93 0.10 12.35
N LEU A 15 0.06 0.93 11.79
CA LEU A 15 -1.33 1.04 12.21
C LEU A 15 -2.18 -0.06 11.58
N THR A 16 -1.97 -0.32 10.29
CA THR A 16 -2.65 -1.38 9.54
C THR A 16 -1.97 -1.62 8.20
N GLY A 17 -2.41 -2.65 7.49
CA GLY A 17 -1.97 -2.93 6.13
C GLY A 17 -2.34 -4.34 5.70
N SER A 18 -2.28 -4.60 4.40
CA SER A 18 -2.58 -5.92 3.85
C SER A 18 -1.99 -6.09 2.46
N ARG A 19 -1.97 -7.35 2.01
CA ARG A 19 -1.67 -7.71 0.62
C ARG A 19 -2.94 -7.67 -0.21
N PHE A 20 -2.82 -7.22 -1.45
CA PHE A 20 -3.90 -7.28 -2.42
C PHE A 20 -3.97 -8.64 -3.10
N ALA A 21 -5.16 -9.00 -3.55
CA ALA A 21 -5.35 -10.08 -4.51
C ALA A 21 -4.67 -9.73 -5.85
N PRO A 22 -4.48 -10.70 -6.77
CA PRO A 22 -3.91 -10.42 -8.08
C PRO A 22 -4.68 -9.30 -8.83
N PRO A 23 -4.01 -8.49 -9.67
CA PRO A 23 -4.65 -7.41 -10.42
C PRO A 23 -5.87 -7.81 -11.24
N SER A 24 -5.92 -9.06 -11.71
CA SER A 24 -7.05 -9.63 -12.44
C SER A 24 -8.34 -9.75 -11.63
N ALA A 25 -8.26 -9.68 -10.30
CA ALA A 25 -9.41 -9.71 -9.39
C ALA A 25 -9.91 -8.31 -9.03
N ALA A 26 -9.29 -7.24 -9.54
CA ALA A 26 -9.74 -5.89 -9.30
C ALA A 26 -10.97 -5.54 -10.16
N THR A 27 -11.79 -4.64 -9.62
CA THR A 27 -12.93 -4.03 -10.33
C THR A 27 -12.84 -2.53 -10.13
N ASN A 28 -12.86 -1.79 -11.23
CA ASN A 28 -12.94 -0.34 -11.22
C ASN A 28 -14.40 0.09 -11.17
N VAL A 29 -14.66 1.13 -10.38
CA VAL A 29 -15.97 1.75 -10.23
C VAL A 29 -15.84 3.22 -10.60
N ARG A 30 -16.66 3.69 -11.54
CA ARG A 30 -16.73 5.11 -11.93
C ARG A 30 -18.18 5.54 -12.06
N VAL A 31 -18.52 6.71 -11.52
CA VAL A 31 -19.81 7.37 -11.80
C VAL A 31 -19.56 8.58 -12.68
N ARG A 32 -20.28 8.68 -13.79
CA ARG A 32 -20.20 9.81 -14.72
C ARG A 32 -21.60 10.17 -15.19
N ASP A 33 -21.95 11.45 -15.08
CA ASP A 33 -23.26 11.97 -15.49
C ASP A 33 -24.44 11.21 -14.85
N GLY A 34 -24.25 10.72 -13.61
CA GLY A 34 -25.23 9.92 -12.87
C GLY A 34 -25.25 8.43 -13.22
N GLU A 35 -24.46 7.98 -14.19
CA GLU A 35 -24.38 6.58 -14.62
C GLU A 35 -23.22 5.84 -13.94
N LEU A 36 -23.49 4.61 -13.49
CA LEU A 36 -22.49 3.69 -12.93
C LEU A 36 -21.80 2.91 -14.05
N LEU A 37 -20.48 3.04 -14.12
CA LEU A 37 -19.59 2.32 -15.03
C LEU A 37 -18.69 1.39 -14.22
N LEU A 38 -18.69 0.10 -14.59
CA LEU A 38 -17.83 -0.93 -14.01
C LEU A 38 -16.89 -1.47 -15.08
N SER A 39 -15.63 -1.76 -14.71
CA SER A 39 -14.70 -2.48 -15.57
C SER A 39 -13.76 -3.37 -14.76
N ASP A 40 -13.51 -4.57 -15.28
CA ASP A 40 -12.60 -5.53 -14.64
C ASP A 40 -11.13 -5.14 -14.85
N GLY A 41 -10.27 -5.63 -13.95
CA GLY A 41 -8.83 -5.41 -13.99
C GLY A 41 -8.36 -4.24 -13.12
N PRO A 42 -7.03 -4.00 -13.07
CA PRO A 42 -6.46 -2.94 -12.24
C PRO A 42 -6.84 -1.55 -12.75
N PHE A 43 -6.67 -0.53 -11.91
CA PHE A 43 -6.86 0.87 -12.31
C PHE A 43 -5.91 1.29 -13.45
N ALA A 44 -4.64 0.90 -13.36
CA ALA A 44 -3.63 1.23 -14.36
C ALA A 44 -3.01 -0.04 -14.92
N GLU A 45 -3.04 -0.18 -16.24
CA GLU A 45 -2.32 -1.22 -16.96
C GLU A 45 -0.84 -0.85 -17.06
N THR A 46 -0.06 -1.29 -16.08
CA THR A 46 1.37 -0.97 -15.99
C THR A 46 2.20 -2.22 -15.76
N LYS A 47 3.52 -2.09 -15.95
CA LYS A 47 4.46 -3.20 -15.71
C LYS A 47 4.71 -3.48 -14.22
N GLU A 48 4.49 -2.49 -13.35
CA GLU A 48 4.68 -2.59 -11.90
C GLU A 48 3.31 -2.51 -11.23
N VAL A 49 2.93 -3.51 -10.42
CA VAL A 49 1.62 -3.54 -9.76
C VAL A 49 1.76 -3.30 -8.26
N ILE A 50 0.80 -2.59 -7.67
CA ILE A 50 0.72 -2.44 -6.21
C ILE A 50 0.20 -3.76 -5.65
N VAL A 51 1.00 -4.41 -4.81
CA VAL A 51 0.71 -5.74 -4.24
C VAL A 51 0.24 -5.69 -2.79
N GLY A 52 0.20 -4.50 -2.20
CA GLY A 52 -0.25 -4.27 -0.84
C GLY A 52 0.07 -2.85 -0.38
N PHE A 53 -0.33 -2.56 0.85
CA PHE A 53 -0.05 -1.29 1.52
C PHE A 53 0.16 -1.53 3.01
N ASP A 54 0.88 -0.60 3.65
CA ASP A 54 0.94 -0.46 5.10
C ASP A 54 0.77 1.03 5.43
N LEU A 55 -0.06 1.31 6.43
CA LEU A 55 -0.19 2.63 7.03
C LEU A 55 0.74 2.70 8.25
N LEU A 56 1.68 3.63 8.21
CA LEU A 56 2.71 3.79 9.23
C LEU A 56 2.49 5.06 10.03
N GLU A 57 2.75 4.97 11.32
CA GLU A 57 2.90 6.13 12.21
C GLU A 57 4.41 6.31 12.44
N CYS A 58 4.94 7.45 12.00
CA CYS A 58 6.36 7.78 12.05
C CYS A 58 6.49 9.25 12.39
N ALA A 59 7.51 9.62 13.17
CA ALA A 59 7.77 11.00 13.56
C ALA A 59 8.09 11.88 12.35
N ASP A 60 8.78 11.33 11.34
CA ASP A 60 9.19 12.03 10.12
C ASP A 60 9.51 11.04 8.97
N LEU A 61 9.96 11.61 7.84
CA LEU A 61 10.37 10.83 6.66
C LEU A 61 11.58 9.94 6.95
N ASP A 62 12.51 10.34 7.81
CA ASP A 62 13.72 9.56 8.09
C ASP A 62 13.36 8.28 8.86
N GLU A 63 12.47 8.37 9.85
CA GLU A 63 11.92 7.18 10.52
C GLU A 63 11.16 6.28 9.53
N ALA A 64 10.32 6.87 8.67
CA ALA A 64 9.56 6.11 7.68
C ALA A 64 10.49 5.35 6.70
N VAL A 65 11.61 5.96 6.30
CA VAL A 65 12.65 5.33 5.47
C VAL A 65 13.28 4.15 6.18
N GLU A 66 13.62 4.27 7.45
CA GLU A 66 14.20 3.15 8.22
C GLU A 66 13.21 2.00 8.41
N VAL A 67 11.94 2.32 8.68
CA VAL A 67 10.86 1.32 8.75
C VAL A 67 10.69 0.59 7.41
N ALA A 68 10.64 1.34 6.30
CA ALA A 68 10.49 0.79 4.96
C ALA A 68 11.71 -0.03 4.53
N ARG A 69 12.93 0.40 4.86
CA ARG A 69 14.18 -0.32 4.57
C ARG A 69 14.23 -1.70 5.22
N ALA A 70 13.63 -1.86 6.39
CA ALA A 70 13.53 -3.15 7.08
C ALA A 70 12.47 -4.08 6.46
N HIS A 71 11.57 -3.56 5.63
CA HIS A 71 10.49 -4.33 5.05
C HIS A 71 10.99 -5.24 3.91
N PRO A 72 10.60 -6.54 3.84
CA PRO A 72 11.09 -7.45 2.80
C PRO A 72 10.82 -7.00 1.35
N MET A 73 9.74 -6.24 1.11
CA MET A 73 9.43 -5.69 -0.23
C MET A 73 10.47 -4.67 -0.71
N ALA A 74 11.24 -4.04 0.17
CA ALA A 74 12.32 -3.14 -0.24
C ALA A 74 13.42 -3.87 -1.02
N TYR A 75 13.53 -5.20 -0.87
CA TYR A 75 14.51 -6.04 -1.56
C TYR A 75 13.89 -6.85 -2.70
N ALA A 76 12.61 -7.23 -2.56
CA ALA A 76 11.90 -8.04 -3.56
C ALA A 76 11.20 -7.19 -4.66
N GLY A 77 11.09 -5.88 -4.45
CA GLY A 77 10.39 -4.97 -5.34
C GLY A 77 10.73 -3.52 -5.00
N ARG A 78 9.69 -2.70 -4.79
CA ARG A 78 9.83 -1.29 -4.40
C ARG A 78 8.75 -0.94 -3.38
N ILE A 79 9.08 -0.03 -2.48
CA ILE A 79 8.12 0.63 -1.59
C ILE A 79 8.13 2.11 -1.94
N GLU A 80 6.95 2.68 -2.08
CA GLU A 80 6.78 4.13 -2.20
C GLU A 80 6.30 4.65 -0.84
N LEU A 81 7.00 5.64 -0.29
CA LEU A 81 6.57 6.35 0.91
C LEU A 81 5.81 7.61 0.49
N ARG A 82 4.57 7.73 0.93
CA ARG A 82 3.72 8.88 0.65
C ARG A 82 3.02 9.32 1.94
N PRO A 83 3.29 10.54 2.46
CA PRO A 83 2.55 11.09 3.58
C PRO A 83 1.07 11.23 3.26
N LEU A 84 0.22 11.03 4.27
CA LEU A 84 -1.18 11.46 4.19
C LEU A 84 -1.24 13.00 4.27
N VAL A 85 -2.26 13.58 3.63
CA VAL A 85 -2.55 15.01 3.79
C VAL A 85 -3.23 15.19 5.14
N GLU A 86 -2.72 16.11 5.96
CA GLU A 86 -3.38 16.54 7.18
C GLU A 86 -4.53 17.51 6.80
N ASP A 87 -5.68 17.37 7.47
CA ASP A 87 -6.83 18.27 7.33
C ASP A 87 -6.56 19.67 7.91
#